data_AF-A0A9R0W9X6-F1
#
_entry.id   AF-A0A9R0W9X6-F1
#
_cell.length_a   1.000
_cell.length_b   1.000
_cell.length_c   1.000
_cell.angle_alpha   90.00
_cell.angle_beta   90.00
_cell.angle_gamma   90.00
#
_symmetry.space_group_name_H-M   'P 1'
#
loop_
_entity.id
_entity.type
_entity.pdbx_description
1 polymer ?
#
loop_
_entity_poly.entity_id
_entity_poly.type
_entity_poly.pdbx_seq_one_letter_code
_entity_poly.pdbx_strand_id
1 'polypeptide(L)'
;MGHPEPFPVKYVAIGNEDCGKKYYLGNYLKFYNAIRESYPDIQMISNCDGSSKPLDHPADLYDFHVYTDSKTLFNMKGTFDKTSRTGPKAFVSEYAVWRTDAGRGSLLGSLAEAAFLTGLEKNSDIVQMASYAPLFVNDNDQTFVSISFFHFVSSC
;
A
#
# COMPACT_ATOMS: atom_id res chain seq x y z
N MET A 1 -19.21 17.59 16.93
CA MET A 1 -19.56 16.15 16.91
C MET A 1 -18.96 15.40 18.13
N GLY A 2 -19.20 15.84 19.37
CA GLY A 2 -18.90 15.07 20.59
C GLY A 2 -17.43 14.79 20.98
N HIS A 3 -16.45 15.01 20.10
CA HIS A 3 -15.03 14.74 20.36
C HIS A 3 -14.19 16.03 20.16
N PRO A 4 -13.92 16.81 21.22
CA PRO A 4 -13.16 18.06 21.11
C PRO A 4 -11.64 17.84 20.94
N GLU A 5 -11.12 16.71 21.42
CA GLU A 5 -9.70 16.38 21.31
C GLU A 5 -9.32 15.97 19.87
N PRO A 6 -8.10 16.27 19.40
CA PRO A 6 -7.63 15.82 18.10
C PRO A 6 -7.39 14.31 18.08
N PHE A 7 -7.67 13.67 16.94
CA PHE A 7 -7.25 12.29 16.71
C PHE A 7 -5.74 12.24 16.42
N PRO A 8 -5.02 11.19 16.86
CA PRO A 8 -3.61 11.04 16.58
C PRO A 8 -3.38 10.62 15.12
N VAL A 9 -3.24 11.59 14.23
CA VAL A 9 -2.90 11.35 12.81
C VAL A 9 -1.39 11.43 12.64
N LYS A 10 -0.77 10.32 12.24
CA LYS A 10 0.68 10.23 12.00
C LYS A 10 1.05 10.24 10.52
N TYR A 11 0.12 9.85 9.65
CA TYR A 11 0.38 9.62 8.23
C TYR A 11 -0.70 10.27 7.38
N VAL A 12 -0.31 10.84 6.25
CA VAL A 12 -1.23 11.30 5.20
C VAL A 12 -0.70 10.85 3.84
N ALA A 13 -1.51 10.08 3.12
CA ALA A 13 -1.28 9.79 1.71
C ALA A 13 -1.88 10.90 0.84
N ILE A 14 -1.12 11.38 -0.15
CA ILE A 14 -1.53 12.48 -1.02
C ILE A 14 -1.88 11.91 -2.40
N GLY A 15 -3.14 11.48 -2.55
CA GLY A 15 -3.68 10.85 -3.77
C GLY A 15 -3.94 9.36 -3.60
N ASN A 16 -4.23 8.68 -4.72
CA ASN A 16 -4.31 7.22 -4.82
C ASN A 16 -4.00 6.76 -6.25
N GLU A 17 -2.97 5.94 -6.44
CA GLU A 17 -2.54 5.40 -7.75
C GLU A 17 -2.39 6.50 -8.85
N ASP A 18 -2.01 7.69 -8.43
CA ASP A 18 -2.03 8.88 -9.29
C ASP A 18 -0.68 9.15 -9.98
N CYS A 19 0.38 8.42 -9.66
CA CYS A 19 1.75 8.75 -10.11
C CYS A 19 1.89 8.96 -11.63
N GLY A 20 1.21 8.13 -12.42
CA GLY A 20 1.22 8.24 -13.88
C GLY A 20 0.35 9.37 -14.45
N LYS A 21 -0.41 10.09 -13.63
CA LYS A 21 -1.33 11.13 -14.07
C LYS A 21 -0.57 12.44 -14.29
N LYS A 22 -0.88 13.10 -15.42
CA LYS A 22 -0.24 14.34 -15.90
C LYS A 22 -0.07 15.43 -14.84
N TYR A 23 -1.03 15.58 -13.94
CA TYR A 23 -1.05 16.67 -12.96
C TYR A 23 -0.69 16.25 -11.54
N TYR A 24 -0.38 14.97 -11.31
CA TYR A 24 -0.13 14.45 -9.97
C TYR A 24 1.03 15.17 -9.29
N LEU A 25 2.22 15.18 -9.91
CA LEU A 25 3.41 15.77 -9.29
C LEU A 25 3.20 17.24 -8.90
N GLY A 26 2.61 18.04 -9.81
CA GLY A 26 2.34 19.45 -9.55
C GLY A 26 1.31 19.68 -8.45
N ASN A 27 0.32 18.80 -8.32
CA ASN A 27 -0.66 18.87 -7.24
C ASN A 27 -0.09 18.35 -5.91
N TYR A 28 0.63 17.23 -5.95
CA TYR A 28 1.32 16.64 -4.80
C TYR A 28 2.18 17.68 -4.11
N LEU A 29 3.02 18.42 -4.85
CA LEU A 29 3.91 19.42 -4.25
C LEU A 29 3.14 20.55 -3.54
N LYS A 30 1.96 20.96 -4.06
CA LYS A 30 1.12 21.96 -3.40
C LYS A 30 0.57 21.44 -2.08
N PHE A 31 0.05 20.22 -2.06
CA PHE A 31 -0.47 19.59 -0.85
C PHE A 31 0.65 19.28 0.16
N TYR A 32 1.76 18.73 -0.31
CA TYR A 32 2.95 18.44 0.50
C TYR A 32 3.42 19.69 1.24
N ASN A 33 3.59 20.81 0.53
CA ASN A 33 4.07 22.06 1.13
C ASN A 33 3.07 22.61 2.16
N ALA A 34 1.79 22.68 1.82
CA ALA A 34 0.76 23.20 2.72
C ALA A 34 0.60 22.35 3.99
N ILE A 35 0.63 21.02 3.86
CA ILE A 35 0.55 20.09 4.99
C ILE A 35 1.81 20.18 5.83
N ARG A 36 3.01 20.17 5.23
CA ARG A 36 4.28 20.24 5.97
C ARG A 36 4.40 21.53 6.77
N GLU A 37 3.97 22.66 6.21
CA GLU A 37 3.98 23.96 6.87
C GLU A 37 3.09 23.98 8.11
N SER A 38 1.92 23.34 8.04
CA SER A 38 0.94 23.34 9.14
C SER A 38 1.17 22.22 10.15
N TYR A 39 1.68 21.07 9.69
CA TYR A 39 1.80 19.82 10.45
C TYR A 39 3.14 19.13 10.15
N PRO A 40 4.26 19.67 10.65
CA PRO A 40 5.60 19.14 10.37
C PRO A 40 5.79 17.71 10.86
N ASP A 41 5.04 17.29 11.89
CA ASP A 41 5.13 15.97 12.53
C ASP A 41 4.39 14.85 11.78
N ILE A 42 3.50 15.20 10.82
CA ILE A 42 2.82 14.20 10.00
C ILE A 42 3.79 13.70 8.93
N GLN A 43 3.83 12.39 8.73
CA GLN A 43 4.61 11.77 7.67
C GLN A 43 3.77 11.68 6.38
N MET A 44 4.34 12.13 5.26
CA MET A 44 3.63 12.15 3.98
C MET A 44 4.03 10.98 3.08
N ILE A 45 3.00 10.34 2.53
CA ILE A 45 3.10 9.18 1.65
C ILE A 45 2.80 9.62 0.20
N SER A 46 3.76 9.39 -0.68
CA SER A 46 3.61 9.58 -2.13
C SER A 46 3.08 8.31 -2.80
N ASN A 47 2.13 8.41 -3.73
CA ASN A 47 1.65 7.27 -4.52
C ASN A 47 2.55 6.87 -5.71
N CYS A 48 3.78 7.39 -5.76
CA CYS A 48 4.78 6.95 -6.73
C CYS A 48 5.69 5.89 -6.12
N ASP A 49 5.85 4.76 -6.81
CA ASP A 49 6.75 3.68 -6.39
C ASP A 49 8.23 4.13 -6.42
N GLY A 50 8.88 4.08 -5.26
CA GLY A 50 10.31 4.39 -5.06
C GLY A 50 11.20 3.15 -4.91
N SER A 51 10.68 1.93 -5.09
CA SER A 51 11.37 0.66 -4.80
C SER A 51 12.58 0.40 -5.69
N SER A 52 12.50 0.79 -6.97
CA SER A 52 13.53 0.55 -7.98
C SER A 52 14.23 1.81 -8.46
N LYS A 53 13.60 2.98 -8.32
CA LYS A 53 14.13 4.27 -8.72
C LYS A 53 13.85 5.30 -7.64
N PRO A 54 14.81 6.19 -7.32
CA PRO A 54 14.55 7.29 -6.40
C PRO A 54 13.40 8.16 -6.89
N LEU A 55 12.59 8.66 -5.95
CA LEU A 55 11.60 9.68 -6.23
C LEU A 55 12.28 10.99 -6.67
N ASP A 56 11.62 11.76 -7.54
CA ASP A 56 12.07 13.08 -7.99
C ASP A 56 11.48 14.24 -7.16
N HIS A 57 10.78 13.90 -6.07
CA HIS A 57 10.05 14.79 -5.19
C HIS A 57 10.16 14.34 -3.72
N PRO A 58 9.95 15.25 -2.75
CA PRO A 58 10.09 14.92 -1.34
C PRO A 58 8.91 14.06 -0.85
N ALA A 59 9.21 13.05 -0.04
CA ALA A 59 8.25 12.22 0.68
C ALA A 59 8.93 11.60 1.91
N ASP A 60 8.17 11.24 2.93
CA ASP A 60 8.68 10.44 4.05
C ASP A 60 8.55 8.95 3.75
N LEU A 61 7.44 8.59 3.10
CA LEU A 61 7.18 7.26 2.60
C LEU A 61 6.69 7.29 1.16
N TYR A 62 6.80 6.15 0.49
CA TYR A 62 6.19 5.92 -0.80
C TYR A 62 5.31 4.68 -0.78
N ASP A 63 4.32 4.70 -1.65
CA ASP A 63 3.32 3.68 -1.80
C ASP A 63 3.77 2.61 -2.80
N PHE A 64 3.51 1.35 -2.48
CA PHE A 64 3.78 0.21 -3.34
C PHE A 64 2.54 -0.69 -3.43
N HIS A 65 2.01 -0.84 -4.64
CA HIS A 65 0.82 -1.64 -4.93
C HIS A 65 1.20 -2.86 -5.77
N VAL A 66 0.70 -4.04 -5.40
CA VAL A 66 0.88 -5.25 -6.22
C VAL A 66 -0.33 -6.19 -6.17
N TYR A 67 -0.97 -6.37 -7.32
CA TYR A 67 -1.94 -7.44 -7.55
C TYR A 67 -1.42 -8.34 -8.66
N THR A 68 -1.14 -9.60 -8.35
CA THR A 68 -0.54 -10.53 -9.33
C THR A 68 -0.88 -11.99 -9.03
N ASP A 69 -0.44 -12.92 -9.87
CA ASP A 69 -0.65 -14.36 -9.64
C ASP A 69 0.28 -14.90 -8.53
N SER A 70 -0.03 -16.09 -7.99
CA SER A 70 0.70 -16.66 -6.86
C SER A 70 2.17 -16.89 -7.16
N LYS A 71 2.49 -17.33 -8.38
CA LYS A 71 3.88 -17.62 -8.77
C LYS A 71 4.69 -16.33 -8.82
N THR A 72 4.14 -15.27 -9.40
CA THR A 72 4.79 -13.96 -9.47
C THR A 72 4.99 -13.38 -8.08
N LEU A 73 3.95 -13.37 -7.24
CA LEU A 73 4.05 -12.79 -5.89
C LEU A 73 5.05 -13.56 -5.01
N PHE A 74 5.05 -14.90 -5.08
CA PHE A 74 6.04 -15.72 -4.38
C PHE A 74 7.49 -15.37 -4.77
N ASN A 75 7.72 -15.08 -6.05
CA ASN A 75 9.05 -14.71 -6.55
C ASN A 75 9.43 -13.25 -6.22
N MET A 76 8.46 -12.41 -5.85
CA MET A 76 8.67 -11.03 -5.41
C MET A 76 9.16 -10.90 -3.96
N LYS A 77 9.42 -12.00 -3.24
CA LYS A 77 10.03 -11.96 -1.89
C LYS A 77 11.37 -11.19 -1.82
N GLY A 78 12.03 -11.00 -2.97
CA GLY A 78 13.28 -10.23 -3.08
C GLY A 78 13.11 -8.79 -3.57
N THR A 79 11.88 -8.27 -3.72
CA THR A 79 11.61 -6.95 -4.33
C THR A 79 12.43 -5.83 -3.69
N PHE A 80 12.51 -5.81 -2.36
CA PHE A 80 13.17 -4.74 -1.61
C PHE A 80 14.65 -5.00 -1.28
N ASP A 81 15.18 -6.18 -1.63
CA ASP A 81 16.55 -6.58 -1.26
C ASP A 81 17.61 -5.57 -1.75
N LYS A 82 17.37 -4.94 -2.91
CA LYS A 82 18.29 -3.98 -3.56
C LYS A 82 17.82 -2.53 -3.49
N THR A 83 16.68 -2.27 -2.85
CA THR A 83 16.16 -0.91 -2.71
C THR A 83 17.13 -0.06 -1.90
N SER A 84 17.22 1.24 -2.22
CA SER A 84 18.09 2.15 -1.50
C SER A 84 17.71 2.22 -0.02
N ARG A 85 18.72 2.21 0.87
CA ARG A 85 18.55 2.46 2.32
C ARG A 85 18.61 3.94 2.66
N THR A 86 18.71 4.78 1.63
CA THR A 86 18.64 6.24 1.73
C THR A 86 17.40 6.74 0.98
N GLY A 87 16.66 7.66 1.61
CA GLY A 87 15.42 8.20 1.06
C GLY A 87 14.15 7.74 1.80
N PRO A 88 12.97 7.93 1.18
CA PRO A 88 11.70 7.56 1.79
C PRO A 88 11.58 6.05 2.00
N LYS A 89 10.85 5.65 3.03
CA LYS A 89 10.56 4.24 3.32
C LYS A 89 9.36 3.74 2.52
N ALA A 90 9.27 2.43 2.32
CA ALA A 90 8.15 1.82 1.63
C ALA A 90 6.94 1.64 2.57
N PHE A 91 5.76 1.93 2.06
CA PHE A 91 4.48 1.42 2.54
C PHE A 91 3.91 0.53 1.44
N VAL A 92 3.85 -0.77 1.68
CA VAL A 92 3.17 -1.72 0.79
C VAL A 92 1.67 -1.65 1.09
N SER A 93 0.99 -0.62 0.61
CA SER A 93 -0.38 -0.31 1.06
C SER A 93 -1.43 -1.26 0.49
N GLU A 94 -1.13 -1.88 -0.66
CA GLU A 94 -2.00 -2.87 -1.28
C GLU A 94 -1.17 -4.02 -1.84
N TYR A 95 -1.38 -5.22 -1.30
CA TYR A 95 -0.92 -6.45 -1.93
C TYR A 95 -1.99 -7.54 -1.83
N ALA A 96 -2.12 -8.32 -2.91
CA ALA A 96 -2.88 -9.57 -2.89
C ALA A 96 -2.54 -10.45 -4.10
N VAL A 97 -2.67 -11.76 -3.93
CA VAL A 97 -2.85 -12.66 -5.09
C VAL A 97 -4.23 -12.41 -5.69
N TRP A 98 -4.30 -12.22 -7.00
CA TRP A 98 -5.52 -11.82 -7.70
C TRP A 98 -6.01 -12.85 -8.74
N ARG A 99 -7.25 -12.67 -9.21
CA ARG A 99 -7.90 -13.43 -10.29
C ARG A 99 -7.98 -14.94 -10.02
N THR A 100 -7.44 -15.76 -10.93
CA THR A 100 -7.69 -17.21 -10.98
C THR A 100 -7.16 -17.93 -9.76
N ASP A 101 -6.03 -17.47 -9.23
CA ASP A 101 -5.37 -18.10 -8.10
C ASP A 101 -6.00 -17.72 -6.76
N ALA A 102 -6.75 -16.62 -6.76
CA ALA A 102 -7.25 -15.96 -5.57
C ALA A 102 -8.50 -16.65 -5.02
N GLY A 103 -9.48 -16.94 -5.90
CA GLY A 103 -10.75 -17.57 -5.49
C GLY A 103 -11.45 -16.78 -4.38
N ARG A 104 -11.95 -17.48 -3.35
CA ARG A 104 -12.45 -16.91 -2.08
C ARG A 104 -11.38 -16.98 -0.98
N GLY A 105 -10.11 -16.84 -1.38
CA GLY A 105 -8.96 -17.31 -0.64
C GLY A 105 -8.55 -18.72 -1.08
N SER A 106 -7.25 -18.94 -1.25
CA SER A 106 -6.67 -20.23 -1.62
C SER A 106 -5.39 -20.48 -0.84
N LEU A 107 -5.10 -21.75 -0.53
CA LEU A 107 -3.85 -22.11 0.15
C LEU A 107 -2.62 -21.68 -0.66
N LEU A 108 -2.70 -21.81 -1.99
CA LEU A 108 -1.62 -21.39 -2.89
C LEU A 108 -1.37 -19.88 -2.81
N GLY A 109 -2.45 -19.09 -2.86
CA GLY A 109 -2.37 -17.64 -2.71
C GLY A 109 -1.79 -17.23 -1.36
N SER A 110 -2.29 -17.81 -0.27
CA SER A 110 -1.77 -17.53 1.07
C SER A 110 -0.29 -17.89 1.25
N LEU A 111 0.18 -18.99 0.65
CA LEU A 111 1.60 -19.35 0.68
C LEU A 111 2.47 -18.36 -0.12
N ALA A 112 1.98 -17.88 -1.26
CA ALA A 112 2.67 -16.87 -2.05
C ALA A 112 2.76 -15.52 -1.32
N GLU A 113 1.66 -15.09 -0.71
CA GLU A 113 1.59 -13.87 0.10
C GLU A 113 2.49 -13.97 1.33
N ALA A 114 2.51 -15.11 2.02
CA ALA A 114 3.42 -15.35 3.14
C ALA A 114 4.89 -15.25 2.71
N ALA A 115 5.26 -15.85 1.57
CA ALA A 115 6.62 -15.73 1.04
C ALA A 115 6.98 -14.26 0.73
N PHE A 116 6.07 -13.49 0.14
CA PHE A 116 6.27 -12.07 -0.08
C PHE A 116 6.46 -11.29 1.23
N LEU A 117 5.60 -11.54 2.23
CA LEU A 117 5.68 -10.90 3.56
C LEU A 117 6.99 -11.19 4.29
N THR A 118 7.53 -12.41 4.22
CA THR A 118 8.87 -12.70 4.78
C THR A 118 9.97 -11.87 4.11
N GLY A 119 9.81 -11.56 2.82
CA GLY A 119 10.67 -10.62 2.10
C GLY A 119 10.55 -9.18 2.62
N LEU A 120 9.33 -8.75 2.94
CA LEU A 120 9.09 -7.43 3.55
C LEU A 120 9.70 -7.36 4.95
N GLU A 121 9.49 -8.37 5.79
CA GLU A 121 10.04 -8.43 7.15
C GLU A 121 11.57 -8.45 7.15
N LYS A 122 12.19 -9.21 6.24
CA LYS A 122 13.66 -9.19 6.05
C LYS A 122 14.19 -7.79 5.73
N ASN A 123 13.38 -6.95 5.07
CA ASN A 123 13.73 -5.59 4.66
C ASN A 123 12.99 -4.54 5.52
N SER A 124 12.67 -4.85 6.78
CA SER A 124 11.94 -3.93 7.68
C SER A 124 12.72 -2.66 8.05
N ASP A 125 14.01 -2.59 7.69
CA ASP A 125 14.81 -1.37 7.76
C ASP A 125 14.25 -0.28 6.82
N ILE A 126 13.70 -0.69 5.68
CA ILE A 126 13.16 0.19 4.64
C ILE A 126 11.66 0.03 4.38
N VAL A 127 11.07 -1.13 4.66
CA VAL A 127 9.62 -1.35 4.58
C VAL A 127 9.01 -1.07 5.95
N GLN A 128 8.20 -0.02 6.06
CA GLN A 128 7.66 0.44 7.34
C GLN A 128 6.26 -0.11 7.63
N MET A 129 5.44 -0.30 6.60
CA MET A 129 4.05 -0.74 6.73
C MET A 129 3.69 -1.65 5.56
N ALA A 130 2.74 -2.56 5.79
CA ALA A 130 2.15 -3.41 4.76
C ALA A 130 0.65 -3.58 5.03
N SER A 131 -0.17 -3.68 3.99
CA SER A 131 -1.62 -3.83 4.12
C SER A 131 -2.17 -4.68 2.97
N TYR A 132 -2.96 -5.68 3.35
CA TYR A 132 -3.69 -6.51 2.40
C TYR A 132 -4.88 -5.73 1.85
N ALA A 133 -5.16 -5.86 0.56
CA ALA A 133 -6.33 -5.24 -0.04
C ALA A 133 -7.01 -6.16 -1.08
N PRO A 134 -8.35 -6.17 -1.15
CA PRO A 134 -9.30 -5.51 -0.25
C PRO A 134 -9.45 -6.23 1.11
N LEU A 135 -9.75 -5.47 2.17
CA LEU A 135 -9.91 -6.04 3.52
C LEU A 135 -11.23 -6.81 3.70
N PHE A 136 -12.32 -6.31 3.14
CA PHE A 136 -13.66 -6.86 3.33
C PHE A 136 -14.42 -7.01 2.01
N VAL A 137 -15.23 -8.07 1.90
CA VAL A 137 -16.23 -8.23 0.84
C VAL A 137 -17.56 -8.74 1.38
N ASN A 138 -18.66 -8.17 0.86
CA ASN A 138 -20.01 -8.69 1.05
C ASN A 138 -20.27 -9.75 -0.01
N ASP A 139 -20.53 -10.99 0.41
CA ASP A 139 -20.78 -12.10 -0.52
C ASP A 139 -22.04 -11.91 -1.37
N ASN A 140 -23.00 -11.11 -0.91
CA ASN A 140 -24.22 -10.80 -1.66
C ASN A 140 -24.02 -9.70 -2.71
N ASP A 141 -22.92 -8.94 -2.66
CA ASP A 141 -22.67 -7.79 -3.53
C ASP A 141 -21.17 -7.60 -3.79
N GLN A 142 -20.65 -8.43 -4.70
CA GLN A 142 -19.24 -8.40 -5.09
C GLN A 142 -19.02 -7.41 -6.22
N THR A 143 -18.49 -6.22 -5.90
CA THR A 143 -18.18 -5.16 -6.88
C THR A 143 -16.72 -5.15 -7.33
N PHE A 144 -15.84 -5.86 -6.61
CA PHE A 144 -14.44 -6.11 -6.97
C PHE A 144 -14.19 -7.62 -7.17
N VAL A 145 -12.96 -8.03 -7.50
CA VAL A 145 -12.60 -9.46 -7.62
C VAL A 145 -12.94 -10.24 -6.34
N SER A 146 -13.26 -11.53 -6.47
CA SER A 146 -13.71 -12.39 -5.36
C SER A 146 -12.70 -12.61 -4.23
N ILE A 147 -11.54 -11.95 -4.27
CA ILE A 147 -10.51 -11.99 -3.23
C ILE A 147 -10.74 -10.83 -2.25
N SER A 148 -10.84 -11.16 -0.97
CA SER A 148 -10.76 -10.22 0.14
C SER A 148 -10.30 -10.95 1.39
N PHE A 149 -9.69 -10.23 2.32
CA PHE A 149 -9.17 -10.85 3.54
C PHE A 149 -10.29 -11.42 4.42
N PHE A 150 -11.42 -10.73 4.49
CA PHE A 150 -12.60 -11.15 5.23
C PHE A 150 -13.86 -11.14 4.35
N HIS A 151 -14.62 -12.23 4.39
CA HIS A 151 -15.91 -12.36 3.75
C HIS A 151 -17.03 -12.27 4.78
N PHE A 152 -18.11 -11.57 4.45
CA PHE A 152 -19.31 -11.52 5.27
C PHE A 152 -20.58 -11.56 4.42
N VAL A 153 -21.68 -11.97 5.03
CA VAL A 153 -23.03 -11.93 4.45
C VAL A 153 -23.82 -10.89 5.21
N SER A 154 -24.41 -9.92 4.52
CA SER A 154 -25.39 -9.02 5.12
C SER A 154 -26.77 -9.71 5.14
N SER A 155 -27.33 -9.89 6.32
CA SER A 155 -28.74 -10.27 6.48
C SER A 155 -29.57 -9.00 6.56
N CYS A 156 -30.60 -8.88 5.71
CA CYS A 156 -31.68 -7.92 5.93
C CYS A 156 -32.59 -8.39 7.06
#